data_AF-A0A7X7BXH3-F1
#
_entry.id   AF-A0A7X7BXH3-F1
#
_cell.length_a   1.000
_cell.length_b   1.000
_cell.length_c   1.000
_cell.angle_alpha   90.00
_cell.angle_beta   90.00
_cell.angle_gamma   90.00
#
_symmetry.space_group_name_H-M   'P 1'
#
loop_
_entity.id
_entity.type
_entity.pdbx_description
1 polymer ?
#
loop_
_entity_poly.entity_id
_entity_poly.type
_entity_poly.pdbx_seq_one_letter_code
_entity_poly.pdbx_strand_id
1 'polypeptide(L)'
;MNYFEFESTQKTENLIVAETNVSANDASHIASIFMAEQLKGSSSTKANNQSSFDCYSVKTFSQDSKNYMHLVSYDNGGFVLVSATKDYYPVLAFCDEGDFNIDELNEGQKFWLEMTKAAINNCDKLDDSTKADINTVWDNYERSDINTLFHSATKSTMSPAVEACWDRCMQLYEQYYTQGWIFVPLSEASSISSSQSFSSFYQSMCSSAIQRNSPINATVFAFKFSYLTETQAHLMSTQWHQYGVFSELNNY
;
A
#
# COMPACT_ATOMS: atom_id res chain seq x y z
N MET A 1 1.87 22.72 -44.29
CA MET A 1 2.83 21.76 -43.73
C MET A 1 3.72 22.57 -42.79
N ASN A 2 3.37 22.60 -41.50
CA ASN A 2 4.09 23.39 -40.50
C ASN A 2 4.82 22.44 -39.57
N TYR A 3 6.14 22.48 -39.68
CA TYR A 3 7.10 21.89 -38.77
C TYR A 3 7.17 22.77 -37.51
N PHE A 4 7.10 22.17 -36.33
CA PHE A 4 7.57 22.77 -35.09
C PHE A 4 8.58 21.82 -34.45
N GLU A 5 9.83 22.24 -34.48
CA GLU A 5 10.97 21.63 -33.80
C GLU A 5 11.03 22.31 -32.42
N PHE A 6 10.94 21.52 -31.34
CA PHE A 6 11.18 22.01 -29.99
C PHE A 6 12.54 21.48 -29.54
N GLU A 7 13.53 22.36 -29.55
CA GLU A 7 14.83 22.11 -28.94
C GLU A 7 14.67 21.93 -27.43
N SER A 8 15.18 20.81 -26.95
CA SER A 8 15.33 20.50 -25.54
C SER A 8 16.45 21.34 -24.93
N THR A 9 16.18 22.23 -23.99
CA THR A 9 17.03 22.36 -22.79
C THR A 9 16.46 23.24 -21.68
N GLN A 10 16.62 22.72 -20.45
CA GLN A 10 16.67 23.38 -19.14
C GLN A 10 15.34 23.80 -18.47
N LYS A 11 14.88 22.97 -17.52
CA LYS A 11 14.96 23.32 -16.09
C LYS A 11 14.71 22.08 -15.20
N THR A 12 15.78 21.51 -14.66
CA THR A 12 15.72 20.71 -13.43
C THR A 12 15.22 21.62 -12.31
N GLU A 13 14.55 21.03 -11.31
CA GLU A 13 14.00 21.63 -10.08
C GLU A 13 12.48 21.85 -10.08
N ASN A 14 11.76 20.75 -9.85
CA ASN A 14 10.89 20.58 -8.68
C ASN A 14 10.38 19.13 -8.66
N LEU A 15 11.25 18.20 -8.25
CA LEU A 15 10.77 16.92 -7.70
C LEU A 15 10.07 17.29 -6.39
N ILE A 16 8.74 17.29 -6.39
CA ILE A 16 7.97 17.22 -5.15
C ILE A 16 8.46 15.93 -4.48
N VAL A 17 9.30 16.06 -3.46
CA VAL A 17 9.67 14.93 -2.62
C VAL A 17 8.37 14.50 -1.96
N ALA A 18 7.78 13.41 -2.47
CA ALA A 18 6.65 12.78 -1.81
C ALA A 18 7.08 12.52 -0.36
N GLU A 19 6.20 12.80 0.60
CA GLU A 19 6.51 12.52 2.00
C GLU A 19 6.65 10.99 2.15
N THR A 20 7.89 10.52 2.22
CA THR A 20 8.19 9.09 2.33
C THR A 20 8.08 8.60 3.76
N ASN A 21 7.93 9.49 4.75
CA ASN A 21 7.78 9.08 6.13
C ASN A 21 6.40 8.46 6.38
N VAL A 22 6.37 7.37 7.13
CA VAL A 22 5.15 6.69 7.55
C VAL A 22 4.89 7.08 9.01
N SER A 23 3.69 7.57 9.33
CA SER A 23 3.34 7.91 10.71
C SER A 23 2.95 6.67 11.52
N ALA A 24 2.93 6.77 12.84
CA ALA A 24 2.46 5.67 13.70
C ALA A 24 0.99 5.29 13.43
N ASN A 25 0.16 6.27 13.04
CA ASN A 25 -1.24 6.02 12.67
C ASN A 25 -1.33 5.29 11.33
N ASP A 26 -0.53 5.70 10.33
CA ASP A 26 -0.48 5.01 9.04
C ASP A 26 0.02 3.58 9.22
N ALA A 27 1.04 3.38 10.06
CA ALA A 27 1.55 2.06 10.40
C ALA A 27 0.47 1.15 11.02
N SER A 28 -0.32 1.68 11.96
CA SER A 28 -1.46 0.95 12.53
C SER A 28 -2.48 0.57 11.46
N HIS A 29 -2.78 1.48 10.53
CA HIS A 29 -3.73 1.23 9.45
C HIS A 29 -3.22 0.14 8.50
N ILE A 30 -1.98 0.27 8.01
CA ILE A 30 -1.29 -0.71 7.16
C ILE A 30 -1.30 -2.11 7.81
N ALA A 31 -0.95 -2.17 9.09
CA ALA A 31 -0.89 -3.42 9.83
C ALA A 31 -2.27 -4.09 9.95
N SER A 32 -3.33 -3.31 10.18
CA SER A 32 -4.70 -3.84 10.23
C SER A 32 -5.18 -4.40 8.89
N ILE A 33 -4.86 -3.72 7.77
CA ILE A 33 -5.17 -4.21 6.42
C ILE A 33 -4.42 -5.53 6.19
N PHE A 34 -3.13 -5.56 6.48
CA PHE A 34 -2.28 -6.74 6.29
C PHE A 34 -2.82 -7.97 7.06
N MET A 35 -3.11 -7.82 8.35
CA MET A 35 -3.62 -8.92 9.18
C MET A 35 -5.00 -9.40 8.73
N ALA A 36 -5.86 -8.48 8.29
CA ALA A 36 -7.16 -8.84 7.71
C ALA A 36 -7.02 -9.65 6.41
N GLU A 37 -6.01 -9.36 5.58
CA GLU A 37 -5.71 -10.14 4.38
C GLU A 37 -5.12 -11.52 4.70
N GLN A 38 -4.19 -11.62 5.66
CA GLN A 38 -3.61 -12.90 6.09
C GLN A 38 -4.68 -13.87 6.61
N LEU A 39 -5.67 -13.38 7.36
CA LEU A 39 -6.78 -14.20 7.84
C LEU A 39 -7.74 -14.64 6.73
N LYS A 40 -7.86 -13.90 5.61
CA LYS A 40 -8.71 -14.33 4.48
C LYS A 40 -8.16 -15.57 3.77
N GLY A 41 -6.84 -15.79 3.80
CA GLY A 41 -6.19 -16.98 3.26
C GLY A 41 -6.33 -18.23 4.14
N SER A 42 -6.58 -18.04 5.43
CA SER A 42 -6.77 -19.11 6.41
C SER A 42 -8.26 -19.39 6.56
N SER A 43 -8.73 -20.51 6.04
CA SER A 43 -10.15 -20.90 6.08
C SER A 43 -10.71 -20.91 7.52
N SER A 44 -11.30 -19.80 7.95
CA SER A 44 -12.16 -19.73 9.13
C SER A 44 -13.44 -19.00 8.78
N THR A 45 -14.45 -19.80 8.47
CA THR A 45 -15.86 -19.43 8.39
C THR A 45 -16.35 -19.00 9.76
N LYS A 46 -16.03 -17.78 10.19
CA LYS A 46 -16.79 -17.09 11.24
C LYS A 46 -17.00 -15.63 10.86
N ALA A 47 -18.21 -15.42 10.32
CA ALA A 47 -19.04 -14.21 10.43
C ALA A 47 -18.34 -12.85 10.35
N ASN A 48 -18.57 -12.13 9.25
CA ASN A 48 -19.26 -10.82 9.12
C ASN A 48 -19.21 -9.79 10.27
N ASN A 49 -18.24 -9.85 11.16
CA ASN A 49 -17.86 -8.74 12.00
C ASN A 49 -16.47 -8.33 11.53
N GLN A 50 -16.33 -7.06 11.15
CA GLN A 50 -15.07 -6.35 11.35
C GLN A 50 -14.70 -6.53 12.82
N SER A 51 -14.00 -7.61 13.17
CA SER A 51 -13.11 -7.55 14.32
C SER A 51 -12.03 -6.59 13.86
N SER A 52 -12.16 -5.32 14.24
CA SER A 52 -10.99 -4.46 14.25
C SER A 52 -9.91 -5.25 14.99
N PHE A 53 -8.79 -5.47 14.32
CA PHE A 53 -7.59 -5.86 15.05
C PHE A 53 -7.22 -4.65 15.88
N ASP A 54 -7.80 -4.56 17.07
CA ASP A 54 -7.54 -3.47 17.99
C ASP A 54 -6.05 -3.55 18.36
N CYS A 55 -5.28 -2.60 17.84
CA CYS A 55 -3.88 -2.47 18.21
C CYS A 55 -3.86 -1.88 19.63
N TYR A 56 -3.08 -2.48 20.52
CA TYR A 56 -2.93 -1.94 21.87
C TYR A 56 -1.76 -0.96 21.95
N SER A 57 -0.78 -1.10 21.06
CA SER A 57 0.45 -0.31 21.08
C SER A 57 1.06 -0.19 19.70
N VAL A 58 1.53 1.03 19.40
CA VAL A 58 2.46 1.29 18.29
C VAL A 58 3.73 1.89 18.87
N LYS A 59 4.86 1.20 18.68
CA LYS A 59 6.20 1.68 19.09
C LYS A 59 7.05 2.00 17.86
N THR A 60 7.60 3.20 17.79
CA THR A 60 8.51 3.59 16.70
C THR A 60 9.95 3.29 17.10
N PHE A 61 10.69 2.65 16.20
CA PHE A 61 12.11 2.43 16.38
C PHE A 61 12.90 3.45 15.57
N SER A 62 13.66 4.26 16.32
CA SER A 62 14.45 5.36 15.78
C SER A 62 15.90 5.23 16.22
N GLN A 63 16.81 5.54 15.31
CA GLN A 63 18.24 5.67 15.60
C GLN A 63 18.76 6.91 14.87
N ASP A 64 19.56 7.73 15.56
CA ASP A 64 20.11 8.97 15.00
C ASP A 64 19.06 9.92 14.39
N SER A 65 17.89 10.02 15.06
CA SER A 65 16.72 10.80 14.61
C SER A 65 16.04 10.31 13.32
N LYS A 66 16.45 9.15 12.79
CA LYS A 66 15.77 8.45 11.67
C LYS A 66 14.86 7.36 12.22
N ASN A 67 13.59 7.40 11.85
CA ASN A 67 12.65 6.30 12.11
C ASN A 67 12.91 5.20 11.06
N TYR A 68 13.04 3.96 11.51
CA TYR A 68 13.27 2.80 10.64
C TYR A 68 12.01 1.97 10.47
N MET A 69 11.28 1.74 11.55
CA MET A 69 10.09 0.91 11.53
C MET A 69 9.19 1.19 12.74
N HIS A 70 7.94 0.75 12.64
CA HIS A 70 6.93 0.78 13.70
C HIS A 70 6.54 -0.65 14.06
N LEU A 71 6.56 -0.98 15.34
CA LEU A 71 6.00 -2.20 15.89
C LEU A 71 4.54 -1.93 16.27
N VAL A 72 3.63 -2.60 15.58
CA VAL A 72 2.19 -2.63 15.89
C VAL A 72 1.88 -3.97 16.56
N SER A 73 1.47 -3.92 17.81
CA SER A 73 1.14 -5.12 18.60
C SER A 73 -0.37 -5.19 18.88
N TYR A 74 -0.91 -6.41 18.95
CA TYR A 74 -2.36 -6.66 19.06
C TYR A 74 -2.77 -7.30 20.38
N ASP A 75 -3.97 -6.97 20.87
CA ASP A 75 -4.46 -7.43 22.18
C ASP A 75 -4.58 -8.96 22.28
N ASN A 76 -4.83 -9.64 21.16
CA ASN A 76 -4.95 -11.10 21.09
C ASN A 76 -3.62 -11.81 20.84
N GLY A 77 -2.49 -11.09 20.95
CA GLY A 77 -1.18 -11.57 20.55
C GLY A 77 -0.89 -11.33 19.07
N GLY A 78 0.37 -11.51 18.71
CA GLY A 78 0.91 -11.20 17.40
C GLY A 78 1.34 -9.74 17.24
N PHE A 79 2.11 -9.50 16.19
CA PHE A 79 2.64 -8.19 15.86
C PHE A 79 2.90 -8.05 14.36
N VAL A 80 2.96 -6.80 13.90
CA VAL A 80 3.45 -6.43 12.57
C VAL A 80 4.52 -5.35 12.73
N LEU A 81 5.67 -5.55 12.08
CA LEU A 81 6.70 -4.54 11.90
C LEU A 81 6.48 -3.85 10.55
N VAL A 82 6.15 -2.57 10.58
CA VAL A 82 5.88 -1.72 9.42
C VAL A 82 7.07 -0.80 9.17
N SER A 83 7.50 -0.63 7.92
CA SER A 83 8.55 0.34 7.56
C SER A 83 8.13 1.76 7.91
N ALA A 84 9.06 2.55 8.44
CA ALA A 84 8.85 3.99 8.68
C ALA A 84 9.13 4.85 7.44
N THR A 85 9.54 4.22 6.33
CA THR A 85 9.71 4.87 5.02
C THR A 85 9.00 4.10 3.90
N LYS A 86 8.41 4.85 2.96
CA LYS A 86 7.84 4.34 1.72
C LYS A 86 8.88 3.95 0.67
N ASP A 87 10.14 4.34 0.88
CA ASP A 87 11.24 3.96 -0.01
C ASP A 87 11.65 2.48 0.11
N TYR A 88 11.02 1.74 1.03
CA TYR A 88 11.23 0.32 1.25
C TYR A 88 9.91 -0.41 1.48
N TYR A 89 9.93 -1.75 1.54
CA TYR A 89 8.71 -2.55 1.67
C TYR A 89 7.88 -2.17 2.91
N PRO A 90 6.53 -2.08 2.79
CA PRO A 90 5.67 -1.62 3.88
C PRO A 90 5.66 -2.55 5.10
N VAL A 91 5.56 -3.86 4.90
CA VAL A 91 5.60 -4.85 6.00
C VAL A 91 6.96 -5.53 5.98
N LEU A 92 7.70 -5.39 7.08
CA LEU A 92 9.06 -5.92 7.25
C LEU A 92 9.06 -7.32 7.84
N ALA A 93 8.16 -7.57 8.79
CA ALA A 93 7.94 -8.85 9.43
C ALA A 93 6.59 -8.86 10.15
N PHE A 94 6.07 -10.05 10.43
CA PHE A 94 4.89 -10.22 11.26
C PHE A 94 4.95 -11.57 11.98
N CYS A 95 4.14 -11.70 13.03
CA CYS A 95 3.83 -12.96 13.69
C CYS A 95 2.36 -12.90 14.13
N ASP A 96 1.63 -13.98 13.94
CA ASP A 96 0.22 -14.11 14.32
C ASP A 96 0.02 -14.41 15.81
N GLU A 97 1.04 -14.97 16.47
CA GLU A 97 1.04 -15.28 17.89
C GLU A 97 2.25 -14.68 18.63
N GLY A 98 2.14 -14.49 19.95
CA GLY A 98 3.24 -14.02 20.81
C GLY A 98 3.41 -12.50 20.83
N ASP A 99 4.57 -12.03 21.30
CA ASP A 99 4.91 -10.61 21.38
C ASP A 99 6.35 -10.38 20.88
N PHE A 100 6.64 -9.16 20.43
CA PHE A 100 7.97 -8.75 20.00
C PHE A 100 8.49 -7.66 20.93
N ASN A 101 9.45 -8.02 21.76
CA ASN A 101 10.11 -7.05 22.64
C ASN A 101 11.48 -6.66 22.10
N ILE A 102 11.62 -5.40 21.68
CA ILE A 102 12.90 -4.91 21.14
C ILE A 102 14.00 -4.77 22.19
N ASP A 103 13.63 -4.64 23.46
CA ASP A 103 14.59 -4.52 24.55
C ASP A 103 15.20 -5.90 24.90
N GLU A 104 14.58 -6.99 24.44
CA GLU A 104 14.92 -8.37 24.78
C GLU A 104 15.18 -9.24 23.53
N LEU A 105 15.84 -8.66 22.52
CA LEU A 105 16.17 -9.41 21.30
C LEU A 105 17.26 -10.46 21.51
N ASN A 106 17.02 -11.66 20.98
CA ASN A 106 18.05 -12.69 20.81
C ASN A 106 19.05 -12.30 19.69
N GLU A 107 20.17 -13.03 19.58
CA GLU A 107 21.22 -12.70 18.62
C GLU A 107 20.75 -12.71 17.16
N GLY A 108 19.88 -13.66 16.79
CA GLY A 108 19.31 -13.73 15.45
C GLY A 108 18.41 -12.55 15.14
N GLN A 109 17.56 -12.13 16.09
CA GLN A 109 16.69 -10.97 15.94
C GLN A 109 17.49 -9.66 15.87
N LYS A 110 18.58 -9.53 16.65
CA LYS A 110 19.50 -8.39 16.56
C LYS A 110 20.17 -8.31 15.19
N PHE A 111 20.67 -9.43 14.69
CA PHE A 111 21.29 -9.51 13.37
C PHE A 111 20.30 -9.14 12.26
N TRP A 112 19.08 -9.69 12.32
CA TRP A 112 18.02 -9.35 11.38
C TRP A 112 17.67 -7.85 11.45
N LEU A 113 17.53 -7.27 12.64
CA LEU A 113 17.22 -5.85 12.82
C LEU A 113 18.28 -4.96 12.16
N GLU A 114 19.55 -5.22 12.42
CA GLU A 114 20.65 -4.46 11.83
C GLU A 114 20.72 -4.62 10.31
N MET A 115 20.42 -5.81 9.80
CA MET A 115 20.37 -6.04 8.35
C MET A 115 19.21 -5.31 7.68
N THR A 116 18.04 -5.29 8.32
CA THR A 116 16.87 -4.53 7.85
C THR A 116 17.13 -3.04 7.87
N LYS A 117 17.74 -2.49 8.93
CA LYS A 117 18.16 -1.08 8.98
C LYS A 117 19.16 -0.76 7.86
N ALA A 118 20.14 -1.63 7.63
CA ALA A 118 21.11 -1.47 6.55
C ALA A 118 20.43 -1.49 5.17
N ALA A 119 19.46 -2.37 4.94
CA ALA A 119 18.69 -2.40 3.70
C ALA A 119 17.89 -1.10 3.48
N ILE A 120 17.18 -0.63 4.51
CA ILE A 120 16.43 0.64 4.48
C ILE A 120 17.37 1.84 4.24
N ASN A 121 18.59 1.83 4.80
CA ASN A 121 19.57 2.90 4.54
C ASN A 121 20.13 2.88 3.12
N ASN A 122 20.03 1.75 2.41
CA ASN A 122 20.54 1.57 1.06
C ASN A 122 19.42 1.53 0.01
N CYS A 123 18.17 1.88 0.35
CA CYS A 123 17.04 1.87 -0.58
C CYS A 123 17.27 2.75 -1.83
N ASP A 124 18.03 3.83 -1.69
CA ASP A 124 18.41 4.70 -2.81
C ASP A 124 19.19 3.97 -3.91
N LYS A 125 19.91 2.91 -3.54
CA LYS A 125 20.72 2.08 -4.44
C LYS A 125 19.92 0.99 -5.15
N LEU A 126 18.65 0.80 -4.78
CA LEU A 126 17.77 -0.10 -5.51
C LEU A 126 17.56 0.43 -6.94
N ASP A 127 17.44 -0.48 -7.89
CA ASP A 127 17.13 -0.12 -9.27
C ASP A 127 15.68 0.36 -9.39
N ASP A 128 15.40 1.10 -10.47
CA ASP A 128 14.09 1.73 -10.67
C ASP A 128 12.96 0.69 -10.77
N SER A 129 13.26 -0.52 -11.27
CA SER A 129 12.30 -1.62 -11.31
C SER A 129 11.88 -2.04 -9.91
N THR A 130 12.85 -2.32 -9.02
CA THR A 130 12.53 -2.71 -7.63
C THR A 130 11.80 -1.60 -6.89
N LYS A 131 12.15 -0.33 -7.13
CA LYS A 131 11.44 0.82 -6.54
C LYS A 131 9.99 0.88 -7.03
N ALA A 132 9.74 0.63 -8.31
CA ALA A 132 8.39 0.57 -8.88
C ALA A 132 7.57 -0.60 -8.28
N ASP A 133 8.20 -1.76 -8.06
CA ASP A 133 7.56 -2.89 -7.39
C ASP A 133 7.19 -2.55 -5.95
N ILE A 134 8.12 -1.97 -5.18
CA ILE A 134 7.86 -1.51 -3.81
C ILE A 134 6.69 -0.52 -3.76
N ASN A 135 6.67 0.47 -4.67
CA ASN A 135 5.57 1.43 -4.77
C ASN A 135 4.24 0.74 -5.06
N THR A 136 4.23 -0.29 -5.91
CA THR A 136 3.02 -1.08 -6.20
C THR A 136 2.54 -1.85 -4.97
N VAL A 137 3.43 -2.29 -4.08
CA VAL A 137 3.05 -2.91 -2.81
C VAL A 137 2.44 -1.88 -1.86
N TRP A 138 2.97 -0.66 -1.81
CA TRP A 138 2.40 0.46 -1.05
C TRP A 138 0.97 0.82 -1.49
N ASP A 139 0.71 0.79 -2.80
CA ASP A 139 -0.64 1.05 -3.34
C ASP A 139 -1.71 0.13 -2.76
N ASN A 140 -1.37 -1.06 -2.25
CA ASN A 140 -2.35 -1.95 -1.61
C ASN A 140 -2.86 -1.41 -0.27
N TYR A 141 -2.01 -0.67 0.46
CA TYR A 141 -2.33 -0.13 1.79
C TYR A 141 -2.78 1.33 1.75
N GLU A 142 -2.39 2.07 0.70
CA GLU A 142 -2.82 3.46 0.47
C GLU A 142 -4.16 3.57 -0.24
N ARG A 143 -4.75 2.45 -0.64
CA ARG A 143 -6.14 2.39 -1.03
C ARG A 143 -6.97 2.90 0.13
N SER A 144 -7.40 4.15 -0.01
CA SER A 144 -8.44 4.73 0.82
C SER A 144 -9.55 3.69 0.88
N ASP A 145 -9.83 3.19 2.08
CA ASP A 145 -11.01 2.38 2.34
C ASP A 145 -12.16 3.08 1.63
N ILE A 146 -12.69 2.42 0.60
CA ILE A 146 -13.75 2.97 -0.24
C ILE A 146 -14.95 3.37 0.67
N ASN A 147 -15.12 2.67 1.79
CA ASN A 147 -16.03 3.00 2.88
C ASN A 147 -15.77 4.38 3.52
N THR A 148 -14.53 4.82 3.64
CA THR A 148 -14.13 6.15 4.16
C THR A 148 -14.48 7.27 3.18
N LEU A 149 -14.35 7.02 1.86
CA LEU A 149 -14.82 7.91 0.80
C LEU A 149 -16.35 7.99 0.80
N PHE A 150 -17.05 6.86 0.94
CA PHE A 150 -18.50 6.82 1.06
C PHE A 150 -19.03 7.52 2.33
N HIS A 151 -18.34 7.41 3.47
CA HIS A 151 -18.78 8.05 4.72
C HIS A 151 -18.53 9.57 4.76
N SER A 152 -17.51 10.07 4.06
CA SER A 152 -17.20 11.51 4.05
C SER A 152 -18.27 12.35 3.34
N ALA A 153 -19.00 11.75 2.39
CA ALA A 153 -20.09 12.42 1.67
C ALA A 153 -21.36 12.66 2.52
N THR A 154 -21.57 11.87 3.59
CA THR A 154 -22.84 11.87 4.36
C THR A 154 -23.00 13.05 5.35
N LYS A 155 -22.04 13.96 5.47
CA LYS A 155 -22.05 15.05 6.47
C LYS A 155 -22.34 16.45 5.95
N SER A 156 -22.56 16.64 4.65
CA SER A 156 -22.96 17.94 4.08
C SER A 156 -24.29 17.82 3.33
N THR A 157 -25.09 18.88 3.32
CA THR A 157 -26.29 18.98 2.48
C THR A 157 -25.88 18.92 1.01
N MET A 158 -25.79 17.71 0.46
CA MET A 158 -25.44 17.50 -0.94
C MET A 158 -26.60 17.91 -1.84
N SER A 159 -26.30 18.26 -3.09
CA SER A 159 -27.36 18.48 -4.06
C SER A 159 -27.97 17.13 -4.48
N PRO A 160 -29.25 17.08 -4.89
CA PRO A 160 -29.89 15.83 -5.32
C PRO A 160 -29.13 15.10 -6.45
N ALA A 161 -28.41 15.85 -7.29
CA ALA A 161 -27.61 15.27 -8.37
C ALA A 161 -26.36 14.54 -7.86
N VAL A 162 -25.74 15.03 -6.78
CA VAL A 162 -24.57 14.38 -6.17
C VAL A 162 -25.01 13.16 -5.37
N GLU A 163 -26.15 13.23 -4.67
CA GLU A 163 -26.76 12.07 -3.98
C GLU A 163 -27.07 10.96 -4.99
N ALA A 164 -27.75 11.27 -6.10
CA ALA A 164 -28.06 10.29 -7.14
C ALA A 164 -26.81 9.69 -7.79
N CYS A 165 -25.71 10.45 -7.88
CA CYS A 165 -24.43 9.95 -8.37
C CYS A 165 -23.83 8.92 -7.40
N TRP A 166 -23.85 9.21 -6.09
CA TRP A 166 -23.40 8.26 -5.07
C TRP A 166 -24.25 7.00 -5.02
N ASP A 167 -25.58 7.13 -5.06
CA ASP A 167 -26.50 5.99 -5.15
C ASP A 167 -26.18 5.11 -6.37
N ARG A 168 -25.86 5.74 -7.50
CA ARG A 168 -25.47 5.01 -8.71
C ARG A 168 -24.11 4.31 -8.55
N CYS A 169 -23.13 4.96 -7.91
CA CYS A 169 -21.84 4.34 -7.60
C CYS A 169 -22.03 3.11 -6.70
N MET A 170 -22.89 3.21 -5.68
CA MET A 170 -23.22 2.10 -4.78
C MET A 170 -23.89 0.93 -5.51
N GLN A 171 -24.90 1.19 -6.35
CA GLN A 171 -25.54 0.14 -7.15
C GLN A 171 -24.55 -0.58 -8.06
N LEU A 172 -23.65 0.17 -8.71
CA LEU A 172 -22.61 -0.40 -9.57
C LEU A 172 -21.59 -1.20 -8.76
N TYR A 173 -21.20 -0.70 -7.59
CA TYR A 173 -20.33 -1.43 -6.68
C TYR A 173 -20.95 -2.76 -6.27
N GLU A 174 -22.18 -2.78 -5.76
CA GLU A 174 -22.89 -4.02 -5.39
C GLU A 174 -22.98 -5.03 -6.55
N GLN A 175 -23.11 -4.54 -7.79
CA GLN A 175 -23.18 -5.39 -8.97
C GLN A 175 -21.83 -5.98 -9.38
N TYR A 176 -20.73 -5.23 -9.23
CA TYR A 176 -19.44 -5.55 -9.82
C TYR A 176 -18.28 -5.72 -8.82
N TYR A 177 -18.53 -5.65 -7.50
CA TYR A 177 -17.48 -5.74 -6.48
C TYR A 177 -16.69 -7.05 -6.56
N THR A 178 -17.34 -8.17 -6.88
CA THR A 178 -16.68 -9.48 -7.06
C THR A 178 -15.71 -9.53 -8.24
N GLN A 179 -15.83 -8.58 -9.16
CA GLN A 179 -14.99 -8.46 -10.35
C GLN A 179 -13.85 -7.45 -10.14
N GLY A 180 -13.74 -6.85 -8.94
CA GLY A 180 -12.69 -5.89 -8.59
C GLY A 180 -12.90 -4.49 -9.18
N TRP A 181 -14.12 -4.15 -9.59
CA TRP A 181 -14.45 -2.79 -10.03
C TRP A 181 -14.78 -1.89 -8.85
N ILE A 182 -14.33 -0.64 -8.95
CA ILE A 182 -14.61 0.42 -8.00
C ILE A 182 -15.27 1.58 -8.73
N PHE A 183 -16.24 2.22 -8.07
CA PHE A 183 -17.02 3.32 -8.62
C PHE A 183 -17.07 4.46 -7.60
N VAL A 184 -16.69 5.67 -8.03
CA VAL A 184 -16.77 6.89 -7.22
C VAL A 184 -17.17 8.07 -8.12
N PRO A 185 -17.70 9.17 -7.57
CA PRO A 185 -17.81 10.40 -8.31
C PRO A 185 -16.43 10.87 -8.80
N LEU A 186 -16.37 11.47 -9.98
CA LEU A 186 -15.13 11.95 -10.56
C LEU A 186 -14.45 12.98 -9.66
N SER A 187 -15.19 13.74 -8.86
CA SER A 187 -14.60 14.66 -7.86
C SER A 187 -13.70 13.97 -6.83
N GLU A 188 -14.01 12.72 -6.49
CA GLU A 188 -13.24 11.93 -5.52
C GLU A 188 -12.10 11.16 -6.21
N ALA A 189 -12.12 11.05 -7.54
CA ALA A 189 -11.18 10.20 -8.25
C ALA A 189 -9.73 10.69 -8.16
N SER A 190 -9.49 11.98 -7.87
CA SER A 190 -8.13 12.51 -7.70
C SER A 190 -7.39 11.90 -6.52
N SER A 191 -8.08 11.40 -5.49
CA SER A 191 -7.43 10.79 -4.32
C SER A 191 -7.11 9.31 -4.50
N ILE A 192 -7.46 8.69 -5.65
CA ILE A 192 -7.25 7.26 -5.89
C ILE A 192 -5.77 6.92 -6.09
N SER A 193 -5.01 7.81 -6.74
CA SER A 193 -3.60 7.58 -7.05
C SER A 193 -2.88 8.89 -7.25
N SER A 194 -1.68 8.99 -6.68
CA SER A 194 -0.79 10.14 -6.84
C SER A 194 0.15 10.03 -8.04
N SER A 195 0.08 8.95 -8.84
CA SER A 195 0.96 8.75 -9.98
C SER A 195 0.76 9.82 -11.08
N GLN A 196 1.86 10.24 -11.71
CA GLN A 196 1.82 11.26 -12.78
C GLN A 196 0.94 10.83 -13.96
N SER A 197 1.04 9.55 -14.35
CA SER A 197 0.24 8.97 -15.44
C SER A 197 -1.26 9.03 -15.14
N PHE A 198 -1.64 8.72 -13.90
CA PHE A 198 -3.03 8.82 -13.46
C PHE A 198 -3.49 10.28 -13.38
N SER A 199 -2.66 11.19 -12.88
CA SER A 199 -2.99 12.62 -12.81
C SER A 199 -3.31 13.22 -14.19
N SER A 200 -2.49 12.94 -15.20
CA SER A 200 -2.76 13.38 -16.58
C SER A 200 -4.03 12.75 -17.16
N PHE A 201 -4.28 11.47 -16.89
CA PHE A 201 -5.51 10.80 -17.30
C PHE A 201 -6.75 11.39 -16.62
N TYR A 202 -6.69 11.62 -15.31
CA TYR A 202 -7.74 12.24 -14.51
C TYR A 202 -8.10 13.64 -15.05
N GLN A 203 -7.11 14.49 -15.34
CA GLN A 203 -7.35 15.80 -15.93
C GLN A 203 -8.05 15.73 -17.29
N SER A 204 -7.69 14.74 -18.12
CA SER A 204 -8.36 14.48 -19.40
C SER A 204 -9.82 14.07 -19.22
N MET A 205 -10.11 13.26 -18.21
CA MET A 205 -11.48 12.84 -17.86
C MET A 205 -12.31 14.01 -17.34
N CYS A 206 -11.75 14.87 -16.48
CA CYS A 206 -12.41 16.10 -16.01
C CYS A 206 -12.73 17.04 -17.17
N SER A 207 -11.77 17.25 -18.08
CA SER A 207 -11.97 18.08 -19.27
C SER A 207 -13.07 17.52 -20.18
N SER A 208 -13.09 16.20 -20.35
CA SER A 208 -14.11 15.48 -21.12
C SER A 208 -15.50 15.54 -20.49
N ALA A 209 -15.60 15.58 -19.16
CA ALA A 209 -16.87 15.74 -18.44
C ALA A 209 -17.40 17.16 -18.60
N ILE A 210 -16.55 18.18 -18.42
CA ILE A 210 -16.90 19.60 -18.61
C ILE A 210 -17.39 19.85 -20.04
N GLN A 211 -16.69 19.33 -21.06
CA GLN A 211 -17.08 19.49 -22.47
C GLN A 211 -18.48 18.91 -22.76
N ARG A 212 -18.89 17.87 -22.03
CA ARG A 212 -20.19 17.22 -22.16
C ARG A 212 -21.27 17.82 -21.24
N ASN A 213 -20.98 18.93 -20.57
CA ASN A 213 -21.85 19.52 -19.53
C ASN A 213 -22.20 18.53 -18.40
N SER A 214 -21.30 17.59 -18.10
CA SER A 214 -21.44 16.65 -16.99
C SER A 214 -20.70 17.20 -15.77
N PRO A 215 -21.39 17.50 -14.65
CA PRO A 215 -20.74 17.99 -13.43
C PRO A 215 -19.77 16.94 -12.88
N ILE A 216 -18.56 17.36 -12.49
CA ILE A 216 -17.51 16.45 -12.02
C ILE A 216 -17.96 15.69 -10.74
N ASN A 217 -18.67 16.35 -9.85
CA ASN A 217 -19.25 15.75 -8.64
C ASN A 217 -20.49 14.86 -8.89
N ALA A 218 -21.02 14.85 -10.12
CA ALA A 218 -22.16 14.03 -10.52
C ALA A 218 -21.83 13.12 -11.73
N THR A 219 -20.54 12.87 -11.97
CA THR A 219 -20.05 11.98 -13.02
C THR A 219 -19.47 10.72 -12.38
N VAL A 220 -19.96 9.54 -12.76
CA VAL A 220 -19.43 8.27 -12.25
C VAL A 220 -18.10 7.96 -12.93
N PHE A 221 -17.07 7.71 -12.12
CA PHE A 221 -15.77 7.23 -12.55
C PHE A 221 -15.60 5.77 -12.10
N ALA A 222 -15.31 4.89 -13.05
CA ALA A 222 -15.10 3.47 -12.81
C ALA A 222 -13.63 3.11 -13.05
N PHE A 223 -13.05 2.34 -12.16
CA PHE A 223 -11.68 1.85 -12.32
C PHE A 223 -11.54 0.44 -11.74
N LYS A 224 -10.55 -0.28 -12.28
CA LYS A 224 -10.18 -1.62 -11.85
C LYS A 224 -8.67 -1.71 -11.89
N PHE A 225 -8.06 -2.10 -10.78
CA PHE A 225 -6.63 -2.41 -10.76
C PHE A 225 -6.41 -3.75 -11.46
N SER A 226 -5.61 -3.75 -12.52
CA SER A 226 -5.11 -4.97 -13.14
C SER A 226 -3.70 -5.22 -12.64
N TYR A 227 -3.55 -6.19 -11.76
CA TYR A 227 -2.23 -6.68 -11.37
C TYR A 227 -1.75 -7.67 -12.41
N LEU A 228 -0.57 -7.42 -12.97
CA LEU A 228 0.18 -8.45 -13.65
C LEU A 228 0.91 -9.25 -12.57
N THR A 229 0.25 -10.28 -12.03
CA THR A 229 0.98 -11.29 -11.26
C THR A 229 1.70 -12.19 -12.26
N GLU A 230 2.94 -11.82 -12.65
CA GLU A 230 3.85 -12.80 -13.21
C GLU A 230 4.18 -13.79 -12.10
N THR A 231 3.52 -14.95 -12.13
CA THR A 231 3.93 -16.07 -11.29
C THR A 231 5.23 -16.61 -11.88
N GLN A 232 6.37 -16.10 -11.42
CA GLN A 232 7.67 -16.69 -11.72
C GLN A 232 7.69 -18.09 -11.09
N ALA A 233 7.50 -19.12 -11.91
CA ALA A 233 7.60 -20.50 -11.46
C ALA A 233 9.02 -20.76 -10.91
N HIS A 234 9.07 -21.48 -9.79
CA HIS A 234 10.27 -22.02 -9.13
C HIS A 234 11.60 -21.33 -9.48
N LEU A 235 11.88 -20.18 -8.85
CA LEU A 235 13.17 -19.46 -8.98
C LEU A 235 14.37 -20.30 -8.46
N MET A 236 14.06 -21.23 -7.56
CA MET A 236 14.89 -22.33 -7.04
C MET A 236 15.15 -23.52 -7.99
N SER A 237 16.25 -23.62 -8.73
CA SER A 237 16.63 -24.92 -9.35
C SER A 237 17.37 -25.87 -8.41
N THR A 238 17.79 -25.38 -7.23
CA THR A 238 18.65 -26.11 -6.30
C THR A 238 17.83 -26.79 -5.21
N GLN A 239 18.04 -28.11 -5.07
CA GLN A 239 17.54 -28.89 -3.93
C GLN A 239 18.66 -29.05 -2.90
N TRP A 240 18.49 -28.42 -1.75
CA TRP A 240 19.45 -28.51 -0.65
C TRP A 240 19.05 -29.65 0.29
N HIS A 241 20.03 -30.45 0.71
CA HIS A 241 19.85 -31.51 1.70
C HIS A 241 20.89 -31.37 2.82
N GLN A 242 20.51 -31.75 4.05
CA GLN A 242 21.34 -31.58 5.26
C GLN A 242 22.43 -32.67 5.45
N TYR A 243 22.52 -33.65 4.54
CA TYR A 243 23.46 -34.77 4.64
C TYR A 243 24.50 -34.74 3.50
N GLY A 244 25.66 -35.39 3.67
CA GLY A 244 26.67 -35.52 2.60
C GLY A 244 27.61 -34.31 2.49
N VAL A 245 27.98 -33.91 1.27
CA VAL A 245 29.06 -32.93 0.95
C VAL A 245 28.93 -31.59 1.69
N PHE A 246 27.70 -31.17 2.02
CA PHE A 246 27.42 -29.93 2.76
C PHE A 246 27.70 -30.02 4.28
N SER A 247 27.91 -31.23 4.82
CA SER A 247 28.25 -31.49 6.23
C SER A 247 29.73 -31.82 6.45
N GLU A 248 30.51 -31.99 5.38
CA GLU A 248 31.92 -32.41 5.44
C GLU A 248 32.88 -31.34 5.99
N LEU A 249 32.43 -30.10 6.14
CA LEU A 249 33.24 -28.99 6.66
C LEU A 249 33.15 -28.80 8.19
N ASN A 250 32.33 -29.58 8.90
CA ASN A 250 32.14 -29.44 10.36
C ASN A 250 33.09 -30.30 11.21
N ASN A 251 34.17 -30.83 10.64
CA ASN A 251 35.15 -31.67 11.35
C ASN A 251 36.53 -31.00 11.50
N TYR A 252 36.57 -29.77 12.01
CA TYR A 252 37.80 -29.14 12.53
C TYR A 252 37.55 -28.38 13.83
#